data_AF-A0A3D4UN90-F1
#
_entry.id   AF-A0A3D4UN90-F1
#
_cell.length_a   1.000
_cell.length_b   1.000
_cell.length_c   1.000
_cell.angle_alpha   90.00
_cell.angle_beta   90.00
_cell.angle_gamma   90.00
#
_symmetry.space_group_name_H-M   'P 1'
#
loop_
_entity.id
_entity.type
_entity.pdbx_description
1 polymer ?
#
loop_
_entity_poly.entity_id
_entity_poly.type
_entity_poly.pdbx_seq_one_letter_code
_entity_poly.pdbx_strand_id
1 'polypeptide(L)' 'LVPLELYFSKGLAKVKLAVARGKAQHDKRRAIAERESKRELQRAVSRLDR' A
#
# COMPACT_ATOMS: atom_id res chain seq x y z
N LEU A 1 5.75 -9.95 -7.70
CA LEU A 1 4.28 -9.74 -7.76
C LEU A 1 3.79 -9.45 -6.36
N VAL A 2 3.01 -8.38 -6.17
CA VAL A 2 2.49 -7.98 -4.85
C VAL A 2 1.00 -7.68 -5.00
N PRO A 3 0.12 -8.31 -4.19
CA PRO A 3 -1.30 -7.96 -4.17
C PRO A 3 -1.47 -6.59 -3.50
N LEU A 4 -2.23 -5.72 -4.15
CA LEU A 4 -2.55 -4.39 -3.64
C LEU A 4 -3.87 -4.42 -2.88
N GLU A 5 -4.93 -4.89 -3.53
CA GLU A 5 -6.30 -4.82 -3.03
C GLU A 5 -7.12 -6.00 -3.56
N LEU A 6 -8.04 -6.47 -2.73
CA LEU A 6 -9.05 -7.46 -3.10
C LEU A 6 -10.40 -6.76 -3.11
N TYR A 7 -11.12 -6.83 -4.23
CA TYR A 7 -12.40 -6.14 -4.39
C TYR A 7 -13.43 -7.07 -5.03
N PHE A 8 -14.67 -6.95 -4.60
CA PHE A 8 -15.77 -7.71 -5.17
C PHE A 8 -16.40 -6.91 -6.31
N SER A 9 -16.53 -7.53 -7.47
CA SER A 9 -17.15 -6.93 -8.65
C SER A 9 -18.07 -7.97 -9.28
N LYS A 10 -19.38 -7.69 -9.32
CA LYS A 10 -20.39 -8.57 -9.93
C LYS A 10 -20.38 -10.00 -9.34
N GLY A 11 -20.29 -10.12 -8.02
CA GLY A 11 -20.25 -11.40 -7.32
C GLY A 11 -18.91 -12.16 -7.37
N LEU A 12 -17.90 -11.62 -8.06
CA LEU A 12 -16.57 -12.23 -8.17
C LEU A 12 -15.54 -11.43 -7.38
N ALA A 13 -14.70 -12.12 -6.62
CA ALA A 13 -13.53 -11.53 -5.96
C ALA A 13 -12.42 -11.31 -6.99
N LYS A 14 -11.99 -10.06 -7.16
CA LYS A 14 -10.90 -9.66 -8.04
C LYS A 14 -9.71 -9.20 -7.21
N VAL A 15 -8.52 -9.62 -7.62
CA VAL A 15 -7.26 -9.25 -6.98
C VAL A 15 -6.51 -8.28 -7.88
N LYS A 16 -6.23 -7.08 -7.39
CA LYS A 16 -5.36 -6.12 -8.07
C LYS A 16 -3.91 -6.50 -7.77
N LEU A 17 -3.17 -6.95 -8.80
CA LEU A 17 -1.77 -7.34 -8.68
C LEU A 17 -0.86 -6.24 -9.24
N ALA A 18 0.24 -5.97 -8.55
CA ALA A 18 1.29 -5.07 -9.02
C ALA A 18 2.60 -5.84 -9.28
N VAL A 19 3.32 -5.41 -10.30
CA VAL A 19 4.71 -5.81 -10.53
C VAL A 19 5.61 -4.79 -9.84
N ALA A 20 6.30 -5.21 -8.79
CA ALA A 20 7.23 -4.38 -8.05
C ALA A 20 8.63 -4.98 -8.11
N ARG A 21 9.65 -4.12 -8.30
CA ARG A 21 11.07 -4.44 -8.11
C ARG A 21 11.46 -4.06 -6.68
N GLY A 22 12.19 -4.93 -5.98
CA GLY A 22 12.66 -4.63 -4.62
C GLY A 22 13.49 -3.35 -4.59
N LYS A 23 13.34 -2.54 -3.52
CA LYS A 23 14.19 -1.37 -3.31
C LYS A 23 15.64 -1.83 -3.08
N ALA A 24 16.60 -1.05 -3.57
CA ALA A 24 18.04 -1.29 -3.36
C ALA A 24 18.36 -1.50 -1.86
N GLN A 25 19.31 -2.39 -1.57
CA GLN A 25 19.66 -2.81 -0.20
C GLN A 25 20.31 -1.71 0.66
N HIS A 26 20.62 -0.53 0.09
CA HIS A 26 21.34 0.52 0.78
C HIS A 26 20.43 1.33 1.74
N ASP A 27 21.00 1.71 2.89
CA ASP A 27 20.39 2.27 4.11
C ASP A 27 18.90 2.67 4.01
N LYS A 28 18.04 1.78 4.54
CA LYS A 28 16.57 1.86 4.41
C LYS A 28 15.90 2.69 5.51
N ARG A 29 16.64 3.23 6.49
CA ARG A 29 16.05 3.90 7.66
C ARG A 29 15.15 5.06 7.28
N ARG A 30 15.63 5.95 6.39
CA ARG A 30 14.83 7.09 5.88
C ARG A 30 13.62 6.63 5.08
N ALA A 31 13.81 5.64 4.21
CA ALA A 31 12.75 5.14 3.34
C ALA A 31 11.65 4.37 4.08
N ILE A 32 11.97 3.74 5.21
CA ILE A 32 11.00 3.08 6.09
C ILE A 32 10.18 4.14 6.83
N ALA A 33 10.85 5.12 7.45
CA ALA A 33 10.19 6.21 8.17
C ALA A 33 9.22 7.00 7.28
N GLU A 34 9.64 7.34 6.05
CA GLU A 34 8.79 8.06 5.08
C GLU A 34 7.56 7.22 4.67
N ARG A 35 7.74 5.90 4.48
CA ARG A 35 6.63 4.99 4.12
C ARG A 35 5.65 4.80 5.29
N GLU A 36 6.13 4.80 6.53
CA GLU A 36 5.26 4.73 7.70
C GLU A 36 4.48 6.02 7.90
N SER A 37 5.15 7.18 7.86
CA SER A 37 4.50 8.49 7.94
C SER A 37 3.43 8.65 6.85
N LYS A 38 3.73 8.28 5.60
CA LYS A 38 2.75 8.32 4.51
C LYS A 38 1.56 7.40 4.74
N ARG A 39 1.75 6.22 5.34
CA ARG A 39 0.65 5.29 5.67
C ARG A 39 -0.19 5.80 6.84
N GLU A 40 0.41 6.42 7.84
CA GLU A 40 -0.33 7.05 8.94
C GLU A 40 -1.20 8.19 8.45
N LEU A 41 -0.67 9.07 7.60
CA LEU A 41 -1.41 10.15 6.97
C LEU A 41 -2.58 9.63 6.13
N GLN A 42 -2.35 8.60 5.29
CA GLN A 42 -3.42 7.98 4.50
C GLN A 42 -4.52 7.36 5.38
N ARG A 43 -4.15 6.71 6.49
CA ARG A 43 -5.12 6.15 7.44
C ARG A 43 -5.89 7.23 8.20
N ALA A 44 -5.24 8.34 8.54
CA ALA A 44 -5.88 9.46 9.23
C ALA A 44 -6.93 10.13 8.32
N VAL A 45 -6.56 10.44 7.07
CA VAL A 45 -7.49 11.00 6.08
C VAL A 45 -8.66 10.06 5.82
N SER A 46 -8.39 8.77 5.62
CA SER A 46 -9.45 7.76 5.43
C SER A 46 -10.40 7.58 6.61
N ARG A 47 -10.02 7.98 7.83
CA ARG A 47 -10.89 7.93 9.02
C ARG A 47 -11.72 9.19 9.23
N LEU A 48 -11.27 10.34 8.69
CA LEU A 48 -11.97 11.61 8.78
C LEU A 48 -13.10 11.75 7.75
N ASP A 49 -13.04 11.04 6.62
CA ASP A 49 -14.08 11.00 5.59
C ASP A 49 -15.26 10.05 5.93
N ARG A 50 -15.61 9.88 7.22
CA ARG A 50 -16.73 9.02 7.65
C ARG A 50 -17.85 9.81 8.33
#